data_AF-A0A7L5E5F8-F1
#
_entry.id   AF-A0A7L5E5F8-F1
#
_cell.length_a   1.000
_cell.length_b   1.000
_cell.length_c   1.000
_cell.angle_alpha   90.00
_cell.angle_beta   90.00
_cell.angle_gamma   90.00
#
_symmetry.space_group_name_H-M   'P 1'
#
loop_
_entity.id
_entity.type
_entity.pdbx_description
1 polymer ?
#
loop_
_entity_poly.entity_id
_entity_poly.type
_entity_poly.pdbx_seq_one_letter_code
_entity_poly.pdbx_strand_id
1 'polypeptide(L)' 'MEGSWTSLKRMYYGVYRYISFKHLQRYCDEMNFRYNSKDLDDCRRFDLAIRTTNRARIKYRELIGKSGLAA' A
#
# COMPACT_ATOMS: atom_id res chain seq x y z
N MET A 1 3.81 17.32 -10.85
CA MET A 1 4.49 16.89 -9.61
C MET A 1 3.96 17.55 -8.34
N GLU A 2 3.31 18.71 -8.39
CA GLU A 2 2.72 19.39 -7.20
C GLU A 2 1.48 18.68 -6.58
N GLY A 3 0.66 18.02 -7.40
CA GLY A 3 -0.60 17.40 -6.93
C GLY A 3 -0.42 16.16 -6.03
N SER A 4 0.65 15.39 -6.23
CA SER A 4 0.89 14.12 -5.54
C SER A 4 1.04 14.30 -4.02
N TRP A 5 1.76 15.33 -3.58
CA TRP A 5 1.97 15.61 -2.16
C TRP A 5 0.72 16.14 -1.45
N THR A 6 -0.16 16.82 -2.19
CA THR A 6 -1.45 17.26 -1.66
C THR A 6 -2.37 16.07 -1.42
N SER A 7 -2.40 15.11 -2.35
CA SER A 7 -3.12 13.84 -2.18
C SER A 7 -2.57 13.02 -1.01
N LEU A 8 -1.24 12.90 -0.89
CA LEU A 8 -0.60 12.18 0.22
C LEU A 8 -0.97 12.79 1.58
N LYS A 9 -0.90 14.13 1.70
CA LYS A 9 -1.30 14.84 2.93
C LYS A 9 -2.76 14.58 3.30
N ARG A 10 -3.69 14.62 2.33
CA ARG A 10 -5.10 14.33 2.59
C ARG A 10 -5.32 12.89 3.06
N MET A 11 -4.60 11.93 2.50
CA MET A 11 -4.67 10.53 2.92
C MET A 11 -4.06 10.32 4.31
N TYR A 12 -2.95 11.01 4.61
CA TYR A 12 -2.36 11.00 5.94
C TYR A 12 -3.33 11.50 7.01
N TYR A 13 -4.00 12.63 6.79
CA TYR A 13 -4.94 13.18 7.78
C TYR A 13 -6.30 12.47 7.80
N GLY A 14 -6.79 11.99 6.66
CA GLY A 14 -8.16 11.49 6.51
C GLY A 14 -8.33 9.98 6.58
N VAL A 15 -7.29 9.21 6.27
CA VAL A 15 -7.37 7.73 6.18
C VAL A 15 -6.49 7.07 7.24
N TYR A 16 -5.28 7.61 7.46
CA TYR A 16 -4.29 6.98 8.32
C TYR A 16 -4.29 7.58 9.73
N ARG A 17 -4.31 6.72 10.75
CA ARG A 17 -4.16 7.17 12.15
C ARG A 17 -2.69 7.40 12.52
N TYR A 18 -1.77 6.61 11.94
CA TYR A 18 -0.33 6.69 12.17
C TYR A 18 0.44 6.05 11.01
N ILE A 19 1.48 6.73 10.53
CA ILE A 19 2.41 6.20 9.51
C ILE A 19 3.78 6.01 10.15
N SER A 20 4.24 4.76 10.22
CA SER A 20 5.62 4.45 10.57
C SER A 20 6.53 4.66 9.36
N PHE A 21 7.69 5.27 9.56
CA PHE A 21 8.69 5.48 8.52
C PHE A 21 9.10 4.18 7.81
N LYS A 22 9.12 3.06 8.53
CA LYS A 22 9.44 1.72 8.00
C LYS A 22 8.49 1.25 6.89
N HIS A 23 7.28 1.80 6.84
CA HIS A 23 6.25 1.41 5.86
C HIS A 23 5.90 2.53 4.89
N LEU A 24 6.62 3.67 4.93
CA LEU A 24 6.30 4.87 4.16
C LEU A 24 6.14 4.57 2.65
N GLN A 25 7.04 3.76 2.09
CA GLN A 25 6.97 3.37 0.68
C GLN A 25 5.65 2.69 0.32
N ARG A 26 5.13 1.80 1.19
CA ARG A 26 3.86 1.10 0.95
C ARG A 26 2.67 2.05 0.90
N TYR A 27 2.69 3.11 1.71
CA TYR A 27 1.67 4.16 1.67
C TYR A 27 1.75 5.00 0.39
N CYS A 28 2.95 5.32 -0.08
CA CYS A 28 3.14 5.99 -1.37
C CYS A 28 2.64 5.13 -2.54
N ASP A 29 2.92 3.82 -2.51
CA ASP A 29 2.48 2.88 -3.54
C ASP A 29 0.95 2.76 -3.58
N GLU A 30 0.29 2.69 -2.42
CA GLU A 30 -1.18 2.67 -2.32
C GLU A 30 -1.81 3.98 -2.80
N MET A 31 -1.24 5.13 -2.44
CA MET A 31 -1.68 6.43 -2.95
C MET A 31 -1.58 6.50 -4.48
N ASN A 32 -0.48 6.00 -5.04
CA ASN A 32 -0.25 5.97 -6.48
C ASN A 32 -1.25 5.03 -7.17
N PHE A 33 -1.48 3.84 -6.59
CA PHE A 33 -2.49 2.90 -7.07
C PHE A 33 -3.89 3.54 -7.09
N ARG A 34 -4.30 4.20 -5.99
CA ARG A 34 -5.60 4.87 -5.90
C ARG A 34 -5.74 6.00 -6.92
N TYR A 35 -4.69 6.79 -7.14
CA TYR A 35 -4.70 7.86 -8.11
C TYR A 35 -4.81 7.34 -9.56
N ASN A 36 -4.02 6.31 -9.90
CA ASN A 36 -3.99 5.76 -11.26
C ASN A 36 -5.24 4.92 -11.59
N SER A 37 -5.91 4.37 -10.58
CA SER A 37 -7.13 3.59 -10.75
C SER A 37 -8.42 4.39 -10.50
N LYS A 38 -8.34 5.72 -10.31
CA LYS A 38 -9.49 6.56 -9.93
C LYS A 38 -10.62 6.55 -10.96
N ASP A 39 -10.29 6.37 -12.23
CA ASP A 39 -11.22 6.39 -13.36
C ASP A 39 -11.72 4.97 -13.74
N LEU A 40 -11.28 3.95 -12.99
CA LEU A 40 -11.75 2.58 -13.18
C LEU A 40 -13.04 2.34 -12.39
N ASP A 41 -13.92 1.53 -12.99
CA ASP A 41 -15.06 0.95 -12.29
C ASP A 41 -14.61 0.13 -11.07
N ASP A 42 -15.44 0.11 -10.02
CA ASP A 42 -15.11 -0.50 -8.74
C ASP A 42 -14.80 -2.00 -8.87
N CYS A 43 -15.55 -2.75 -9.68
CA CYS A 43 -15.29 -4.17 -9.91
C CYS A 43 -13.95 -4.39 -10.60
N ARG A 44 -13.61 -3.53 -11.57
CA ARG A 44 -12.32 -3.61 -12.30
C ARG A 44 -11.16 -3.21 -11.42
N ARG A 45 -11.34 -2.19 -10.59
CA ARG A 45 -10.32 -1.75 -9.61
C ARG A 45 -10.04 -2.84 -8.58
N PHE A 46 -11.09 -3.54 -8.13
CA PHE A 46 -10.95 -4.68 -7.24
C PHE A 46 -10.19 -5.85 -7.90
N ASP A 47 -10.59 -6.25 -9.11
CA ASP A 47 -9.88 -7.30 -9.88
C ASP A 47 -8.40 -6.95 -10.10
N LEU A 48 -8.11 -5.69 -10.46
CA LEU A 48 -6.74 -5.21 -10.61
C LEU A 48 -5.96 -5.30 -9.29
N ALA A 49 -6.54 -4.90 -8.17
CA ALA A 49 -5.90 -4.99 -6.86
C ALA A 49 -5.51 -6.43 -6.52
N ILE A 50 -6.42 -7.39 -6.72
CA ILE A 50 -6.15 -8.82 -6.49
C ILE A 50 -5.05 -9.34 -7.41
N ARG A 51 -5.08 -9.00 -8.71
CA ARG A 51 -4.03 -9.43 -9.66
C ARG A 51 -2.65 -8.89 -9.31
N THR A 52 -2.59 -7.65 -8.81
CA THR A 52 -1.33 -7.00 -8.43
C THR A 52 -0.75 -7.59 -7.12
N THR A 53 -1.55 -8.36 -6.38
CA THR A 53 -1.22 -8.97 -5.08
C THR A 53 -0.39 -10.26 -5.20
N ASN A 54 0.21 -10.55 -6.37
CA ASN A 54 0.82 -11.83 -6.76
C ASN A 54 1.93 -12.39 -5.82
N ARG A 55 2.36 -11.65 -4.77
CA ARG A 55 3.29 -12.11 -3.73
C ARG A 55 2.94 -11.68 -2.30
N ALA A 56 1.69 -11.32 -2.01
CA ALA A 56 1.33 -10.77 -0.70
C ALA A 56 1.15 -11.80 0.42
N ARG A 57 1.39 -13.09 0.17
CA ARG A 57 1.33 -14.10 1.22
C ARG A 57 2.53 -13.92 2.16
N ILE A 58 2.29 -13.31 3.31
CA ILE A 58 3.28 -13.15 4.39
C ILE A 58 2.96 -14.20 5.46
N LYS A 59 3.92 -15.07 5.76
CA LYS A 59 3.77 -16.03 6.88
C LYS A 59 4.05 -15.30 8.20
N TYR A 60 3.40 -15.73 9.30
CA TYR A 60 3.61 -15.13 10.62
C TYR A 60 5.10 -15.07 11.02
N ARG A 61 5.89 -16.11 10.70
CA ARG A 61 7.34 -16.15 10.99
C ARG A 61 8.13 -15.08 10.25
N GLU A 62 7.72 -14.73 9.02
CA GLU A 62 8.32 -13.65 8.23
C GLU A 62 7.88 -12.28 8.76
N LEU A 63 6.61 -12.15 9.17
CA LEU A 63 6.08 -10.91 9.75
C LEU A 63 6.84 -10.49 11.01
N ILE A 64 7.19 -11.45 11.86
CA ILE A 64 7.94 -11.21 13.11
C ILE A 64 9.47 -11.22 12.92
N GLY A 65 9.97 -11.32 11.68
CA GLY A 65 11.41 -11.32 11.38
C GLY A 65 12.19 -12.55 11.87
N LYS A 66 11.51 -13.64 12.25
CA LYS A 66 12.14 -14.89 12.73
C LYS A 66 12.46 -15.88 11.60
N SER A 67 12.28 -15.48 10.35
CA SER A 67 12.55 -16.32 9.17
C SER A 67 14.06 -16.57 8.93
N GLY A 68 14.95 -15.74 9.49
CA GLY A 68 16.42 -15.87 9.34
C GLY A 68 17.17 -16.42 10.57
N LEU A 69 16.48 -16.79 11.66
CA LEU A 69 17.10 -17.31 12.90
C LEU A 69 17.34 -18.83 12.88
N ALA A 70 17.23 -19.46 11.72
CA ALA A 70 17.57 -20.85 11.48
C ALA A 70 18.62 -20.91 10.36
N ALA A 71 19.83 -20.47 10.67
CA ALA A 71 21.06 -20.75 9.94
C ALA A 71 22.19 -20.83 10.98
#